data_AF-A0A1Y1RXA4-F1
#
_entry.id   AF-A0A1Y1RXA4-F1
#
_cell.length_a   1.000
_cell.length_b   1.000
_cell.length_c   1.000
_cell.angle_alpha   90.00
_cell.angle_beta   90.00
_cell.angle_gamma   90.00
#
_symmetry.space_group_name_H-M   'P 1'
#
loop_
_entity.id
_entity.type
_entity.pdbx_description
1 polymer ?
#
loop_
_entity_poly.entity_id
_entity_poly.type
_entity_poly.pdbx_seq_one_letter_code
_entity_poly.pdbx_strand_id
1 'polypeptide(L)'
;MRILIQTTFQWKETDPVSMVIAGLIFAGFIVFLFIANAASRNSTGRPSSGGNRRFSRRSFYVRAKSLGLNHVQIKTLQNLIKRFQPVNPNNILYNSSQLDSLLRRGIQSIDGLSASDQQKENQKLQLYRIKQSIERNSSRKTLYSNTKQLTAGIQLVLTPEHGGRFQSKLLTNLKGSLAASVPLDAEGHQIRWKRWTKLNVFFWRSNGQGYFFTTKISGYGKVRSADALLLNHTSSITQAQQRKYRRRSIERPAYFFPVRIMTEGIGKDAKKRAYVEGNRGTLATMLDISSGGCSIRTSRPLSKGDLIKVDFETDQRSKISFYGKVMHTRKARPFGGVMHIMFTRISKRNLNNINAYIYNYSTS
;
A
#
# COMPACT_ATOMS: atom_id res chain seq x y z
N MET A 1 26.62 -18.68 34.22
CA MET A 1 27.13 -17.36 33.81
C MET A 1 27.81 -17.54 32.46
N ARG A 2 27.15 -17.19 31.35
CA ARG A 2 27.65 -17.39 29.98
C ARG A 2 27.56 -16.06 29.22
N ILE A 3 28.67 -15.72 28.59
CA ILE A 3 28.95 -14.51 27.83
C ILE A 3 28.03 -14.45 26.60
N LEU A 4 27.30 -13.35 26.42
CA LEU A 4 26.58 -13.04 25.19
C LEU A 4 27.15 -11.76 24.57
N ILE A 5 27.52 -11.92 23.31
CA ILE A 5 28.27 -11.03 22.43
C ILE A 5 27.64 -9.64 22.38
N GLN A 6 28.42 -8.63 22.80
CA GLN A 6 28.16 -7.22 22.56
C GLN A 6 28.30 -6.92 21.06
N THR A 7 27.21 -6.52 20.40
CA THR A 7 27.29 -5.89 19.09
C THR A 7 27.22 -4.38 19.26
N THR A 8 28.36 -3.70 19.09
CA THR A 8 28.46 -2.24 19.08
C THR A 8 27.84 -1.69 17.79
N PHE A 9 26.86 -0.79 17.94
CA PHE A 9 26.26 -0.08 16.80
C PHE A 9 26.98 1.25 16.57
N GLN A 10 27.80 1.30 15.52
CA GLN A 10 28.37 2.51 14.93
C GLN A 10 27.41 3.00 13.85
N TRP A 11 27.00 4.27 13.93
CA TRP A 11 26.29 4.96 12.85
C TRP A 11 27.30 5.17 11.72
N LYS A 12 27.27 4.32 10.70
CA LYS A 12 28.17 4.45 9.55
C LYS A 12 27.65 5.60 8.67
N GLU A 13 28.31 6.76 8.76
CA GLU A 13 28.40 7.71 7.66
C GLU A 13 28.68 6.93 6.38
N THR A 14 28.04 7.32 5.27
CA THR A 14 28.18 6.64 3.98
C THR A 14 29.63 6.68 3.54
N ASP A 15 30.31 5.57 3.84
CA ASP A 15 31.70 5.28 3.53
C ASP A 15 31.94 5.38 2.01
N PRO A 16 32.94 6.13 1.53
CA PRO A 16 33.27 6.23 0.11
C PRO A 16 33.52 4.84 -0.52
N VAL A 17 33.96 3.84 0.26
CA VAL A 17 34.08 2.45 -0.19
C VAL A 17 32.71 1.85 -0.55
N SER A 18 31.64 2.24 0.14
CA SER A 18 30.27 1.80 -0.16
C SER A 18 29.72 2.43 -1.45
N MET A 19 30.16 3.66 -1.79
CA MET A 19 29.88 4.28 -3.09
C MET A 19 30.65 3.60 -4.22
N VAL A 20 31.92 3.23 -3.99
CA VAL A 20 32.73 2.47 -4.96
C VAL A 20 32.14 1.08 -5.20
N ILE A 21 31.69 0.38 -4.16
CA ILE A 21 31.01 -0.92 -4.28
C ILE A 21 29.67 -0.78 -5.04
N ALA A 22 28.90 0.29 -4.79
CA ALA A 22 27.69 0.57 -5.57
C ALA A 22 28.00 0.88 -7.05
N GLY A 23 29.12 1.56 -7.32
CA GLY A 23 29.64 1.81 -8.67
C GLY A 23 30.09 0.52 -9.38
N LEU A 24 30.74 -0.40 -8.68
CA LEU A 24 31.15 -1.70 -9.23
C LEU A 24 29.94 -2.62 -9.51
N ILE A 25 28.90 -2.58 -8.67
CA ILE A 25 27.63 -3.27 -8.92
C ILE A 25 26.91 -2.68 -10.15
N PHE A 26 27.01 -1.35 -10.35
CA PHE A 26 26.47 -0.66 -11.52
C PHE A 26 27.26 -0.99 -12.80
N ALA A 27 28.59 -1.09 -12.73
CA ALA A 27 29.44 -1.51 -13.84
C ALA A 27 29.20 -2.98 -14.23
N GLY A 28 29.07 -3.88 -13.26
CA GLY A 28 28.71 -5.29 -13.50
C GLY A 28 27.34 -5.46 -14.16
N PHE A 29 26.37 -4.59 -13.83
CA PHE A 29 25.06 -4.55 -14.49
C PHE A 29 25.16 -4.10 -15.96
N ILE A 30 26.07 -3.18 -16.29
CA ILE A 30 26.29 -2.73 -17.67
C ILE A 30 26.99 -3.82 -18.48
N VAL A 31 28.02 -4.46 -17.94
CA VAL A 31 28.77 -5.55 -18.63
C VAL A 31 27.87 -6.76 -18.88
N PHE A 32 27.05 -7.16 -17.89
CA PHE A 32 26.07 -8.23 -18.06
C PHE A 32 25.01 -7.91 -19.14
N LEU A 33 24.58 -6.64 -19.24
CA LEU A 33 23.65 -6.20 -20.28
C LEU A 33 24.27 -6.17 -21.68
N PHE A 34 25.58 -5.96 -21.81
CA PHE A 34 26.29 -6.00 -23.09
C PHE A 34 26.56 -7.43 -23.57
N ILE A 35 26.96 -8.34 -22.68
CA ILE A 35 27.21 -9.76 -23.01
C ILE A 35 25.89 -10.44 -23.42
N ALA A 36 24.77 -10.14 -22.74
CA ALA A 36 23.46 -10.63 -23.13
C ALA A 36 22.95 -10.07 -24.48
N ASN A 37 23.48 -8.93 -24.94
CA ASN A 37 23.10 -8.31 -26.22
C ASN A 37 23.90 -8.89 -27.40
N ALA A 38 25.17 -9.27 -27.18
CA ALA A 38 26.01 -9.92 -28.18
C ALA A 38 25.53 -11.35 -28.52
N ALA A 39 25.00 -12.09 -27.54
CA ALA A 39 24.50 -13.45 -27.72
C ALA A 39 23.13 -13.55 -28.45
N SER A 40 22.47 -12.41 -28.76
CA SER A 40 21.11 -12.41 -29.36
C SER A 40 21.05 -11.90 -30.81
N ARG A 41 22.20 -11.68 -31.47
CA ARG A 41 22.24 -11.13 -32.84
C ARG A 41 22.00 -12.13 -33.98
N ASN A 42 21.85 -13.43 -33.70
CA ASN A 42 21.50 -14.42 -34.72
C ASN A 42 20.03 -14.87 -34.60
N SER A 43 19.11 -14.14 -35.21
CA SER A 43 17.99 -14.74 -35.94
C SER A 43 17.36 -13.73 -36.89
N THR A 44 17.76 -13.81 -38.14
CA THR A 44 17.03 -13.28 -39.29
C THR A 44 15.90 -14.26 -39.63
N GLY A 45 14.64 -13.85 -39.42
CA GLY A 45 13.46 -14.63 -39.78
C GLY A 45 12.30 -13.73 -40.19
N ARG A 46 11.79 -13.96 -41.40
CA ARG A 46 10.72 -13.24 -42.12
C ARG A 46 9.40 -13.13 -41.33
N PRO A 47 8.55 -12.11 -41.60
CA PRO A 47 7.30 -11.91 -40.87
C PRO A 47 6.16 -12.72 -41.49
N SER A 48 5.47 -13.54 -40.67
CA SER A 48 4.17 -14.08 -41.03
C SER A 48 3.05 -13.17 -40.50
N SER A 49 2.05 -12.96 -41.36
CA SER A 49 0.88 -12.12 -41.15
C SER A 49 -0.07 -12.68 -40.09
N GLY A 50 -0.41 -11.87 -39.10
CA GLY A 50 -1.44 -12.19 -38.13
C GLY A 50 -1.57 -11.10 -37.08
N GLY A 51 -2.29 -10.02 -37.40
CA GLY A 51 -3.09 -9.17 -36.49
C GLY A 51 -2.54 -8.69 -35.14
N ASN A 52 -1.28 -8.89 -34.79
CA ASN A 52 -0.76 -8.54 -33.48
C ASN A 52 -0.09 -7.17 -33.57
N ARG A 53 -0.77 -6.12 -33.09
CA ARG A 53 -0.24 -4.75 -33.07
C ARG A 53 1.16 -4.76 -32.45
N ARG A 54 2.17 -4.58 -33.30
CA ARG A 54 3.60 -4.59 -32.96
C ARG A 54 3.81 -3.71 -31.72
N PHE A 55 4.50 -4.22 -30.70
CA PHE A 55 4.73 -3.51 -29.44
C PHE A 55 5.35 -2.13 -29.69
N SER A 56 4.59 -1.06 -29.42
CA SER A 56 5.07 0.31 -29.64
C SER A 56 5.77 0.81 -28.38
N ARG A 57 7.11 0.80 -28.41
CA ARG A 57 7.95 1.24 -27.27
C ARG A 57 7.62 2.66 -26.80
N ARG A 58 7.33 3.57 -27.75
CA ARG A 58 7.00 4.96 -27.46
C ARG A 58 5.67 5.10 -26.74
N SER A 59 4.60 4.47 -27.26
CA SER A 59 3.27 4.52 -26.63
C SER A 59 3.30 3.89 -25.23
N PHE A 60 4.02 2.78 -25.08
CA PHE A 60 4.24 2.11 -23.80
C PHE A 60 4.99 3.02 -22.82
N TYR A 61 6.06 3.66 -23.27
CA TYR A 61 6.86 4.57 -22.43
C TYR A 61 6.02 5.74 -21.90
N VAL A 62 5.27 6.42 -22.78
CA VAL A 62 4.41 7.54 -22.40
C VAL A 62 3.38 7.09 -21.37
N ARG A 63 2.74 5.93 -21.60
CA ARG A 63 1.76 5.37 -20.67
C ARG A 63 2.39 5.00 -19.32
N ALA A 64 3.51 4.30 -19.33
CA ALA A 64 4.23 3.88 -18.13
C ALA A 64 4.68 5.09 -17.28
N LYS A 65 5.17 6.15 -17.95
CA LYS A 65 5.51 7.42 -17.30
C LYS A 65 4.28 8.09 -16.68
N SER A 66 3.14 8.08 -17.37
CA SER A 66 1.87 8.59 -16.82
C SER A 66 1.37 7.81 -15.59
N LEU A 67 1.78 6.55 -15.45
CA LEU A 67 1.54 5.70 -14.28
C LEU A 67 2.62 5.84 -13.20
N GLY A 68 3.51 6.84 -13.32
CA GLY A 68 4.52 7.19 -12.32
C GLY A 68 5.70 6.22 -12.26
N LEU A 69 5.96 5.46 -13.33
CA LEU A 69 7.17 4.65 -13.45
C LEU A 69 8.36 5.53 -13.88
N ASN A 70 9.52 5.29 -13.27
CA ASN A 70 10.76 5.94 -13.67
C ASN A 70 11.41 5.23 -14.89
N HIS A 71 12.41 5.84 -15.49
CA HIS A 71 13.07 5.31 -16.69
C HIS A 71 13.60 3.88 -16.51
N VAL A 72 14.22 3.59 -15.36
CA VAL A 72 14.76 2.26 -15.03
C VAL A 72 13.64 1.22 -14.99
N GLN A 73 12.55 1.51 -14.27
CA GLN A 73 11.38 0.65 -14.17
C GLN A 73 10.74 0.35 -15.53
N ILE A 74 10.65 1.38 -16.39
CA ILE A 74 10.12 1.22 -17.75
C ILE A 74 11.02 0.28 -18.56
N LYS A 75 12.34 0.47 -18.51
CA LYS A 75 13.31 -0.39 -19.21
C LYS A 75 13.25 -1.83 -18.70
N THR A 76 13.16 -2.03 -17.38
CA THR A 76 12.97 -3.36 -16.77
C THR A 76 11.73 -4.04 -17.32
N LEU A 77 10.59 -3.34 -17.34
CA LEU A 77 9.33 -3.91 -17.83
C LEU A 77 9.38 -4.20 -19.35
N GLN A 78 9.99 -3.33 -20.14
CA GLN A 78 10.22 -3.58 -21.57
C GLN A 78 11.10 -4.80 -21.82
N ASN A 79 12.13 -5.03 -21.01
CA ASN A 79 12.98 -6.21 -21.11
C ASN A 79 12.21 -7.49 -20.76
N LEU A 80 11.35 -7.46 -19.73
CA LEU A 80 10.47 -8.58 -19.41
C LEU A 80 9.50 -8.88 -20.57
N ILE A 81 8.91 -7.86 -21.18
CA ILE A 81 8.02 -8.02 -22.34
C ILE A 81 8.75 -8.69 -23.51
N LYS A 82 9.98 -8.25 -23.81
CA LYS A 82 10.79 -8.87 -24.87
C LYS A 82 11.13 -10.33 -24.56
N ARG A 83 11.52 -10.62 -23.30
CA ARG A 83 11.95 -11.95 -22.86
C ARG A 83 10.80 -12.96 -22.84
N PHE A 84 9.63 -12.56 -22.35
CA PHE A 84 8.52 -13.48 -22.07
C PHE A 84 7.36 -13.38 -23.06
N GLN A 85 7.46 -12.51 -24.07
CA GLN A 85 6.54 -12.32 -25.19
C GLN A 85 5.06 -12.54 -24.81
N PRO A 86 4.50 -11.75 -23.88
CA PRO A 86 3.10 -11.88 -23.49
C PRO A 86 2.18 -11.62 -24.67
N VAL A 87 1.04 -12.33 -24.74
CA VAL A 87 0.09 -12.31 -25.87
C VAL A 87 -0.27 -10.90 -26.34
N ASN A 88 -0.51 -9.97 -25.40
CA ASN A 88 -0.88 -8.59 -25.69
C ASN A 88 0.04 -7.57 -24.97
N PRO A 89 1.24 -7.29 -25.52
CA PRO A 89 2.24 -6.43 -24.87
C PRO A 89 1.76 -5.02 -24.54
N ASN A 90 0.94 -4.44 -25.42
CA ASN A 90 0.44 -3.07 -25.26
C ASN A 90 -0.63 -2.95 -24.16
N ASN A 91 -1.29 -4.06 -23.78
CA ASN A 91 -2.39 -4.07 -22.82
C ASN A 91 -1.97 -4.36 -21.37
N ILE A 92 -0.70 -4.69 -21.13
CA ILE A 92 -0.18 -5.05 -19.81
C ILE A 92 -0.39 -3.94 -18.77
N LEU A 93 -0.31 -2.68 -19.19
CA LEU A 93 -0.52 -1.53 -18.29
C LEU A 93 -2.01 -1.20 -18.05
N TYR A 94 -2.92 -1.88 -18.74
CA TYR A 94 -4.37 -1.73 -18.60
C TYR A 94 -4.99 -2.92 -17.86
N ASN A 95 -4.44 -4.13 -18.07
CA ASN A 95 -4.95 -5.34 -17.47
C ASN A 95 -4.03 -5.83 -16.33
N SER A 96 -4.55 -5.79 -15.10
CA SER A 96 -3.82 -6.24 -13.91
C SER A 96 -3.38 -7.71 -14.01
N SER A 97 -4.20 -8.62 -14.56
CA SER A 97 -3.85 -10.04 -14.59
C SER A 97 -2.69 -10.32 -15.56
N GLN A 98 -2.65 -9.64 -16.70
CA GLN A 98 -1.53 -9.75 -17.65
C GLN A 98 -0.23 -9.22 -17.07
N LEU A 99 -0.29 -8.10 -16.34
CA LEU A 99 0.85 -7.59 -15.58
C LEU A 99 1.30 -8.59 -14.52
N ASP A 100 0.37 -9.17 -13.79
CA ASP A 100 0.67 -10.10 -12.70
C ASP A 100 1.36 -11.36 -13.21
N SER A 101 0.86 -11.93 -14.31
CA SER A 101 1.50 -13.06 -14.99
C SER A 101 2.89 -12.73 -15.53
N LEU A 102 3.10 -11.52 -16.07
CA LEU A 102 4.43 -11.10 -16.53
C LEU A 102 5.41 -10.94 -15.35
N LEU A 103 4.98 -10.27 -14.28
CA LEU A 103 5.82 -10.04 -13.11
C LEU A 103 6.13 -11.32 -12.35
N ARG A 104 5.17 -12.25 -12.25
CA ARG A 104 5.37 -13.57 -11.65
C ARG A 104 6.47 -14.35 -12.39
N ARG A 105 6.40 -14.43 -13.72
CA ARG A 105 7.46 -15.06 -14.55
C ARG A 105 8.80 -14.36 -14.38
N GLY A 106 8.79 -13.02 -14.31
CA GLY A 106 9.99 -12.23 -14.03
C GLY A 106 10.63 -12.57 -12.69
N ILE A 107 9.83 -12.68 -11.63
CA ILE A 107 10.29 -13.02 -10.27
C ILE A 107 10.86 -14.44 -10.23
N GLN A 108 10.16 -15.42 -10.79
CA GLN A 108 10.63 -16.81 -10.87
C GLN A 108 11.97 -16.90 -11.62
N SER A 109 12.14 -16.11 -12.68
CA SER A 109 13.39 -16.11 -13.44
C SER A 109 14.59 -15.52 -12.70
N ILE A 110 14.37 -14.77 -11.62
CA ILE A 110 15.45 -14.22 -10.78
C ILE A 110 16.04 -15.29 -9.87
N ASP A 111 15.23 -16.27 -9.45
CA ASP A 111 15.69 -17.34 -8.56
C ASP A 111 16.79 -18.20 -9.23
N GLY A 112 16.67 -18.43 -10.54
CA GLY A 112 17.65 -19.16 -11.35
C GLY A 112 18.88 -18.36 -11.81
N LEU A 113 19.04 -17.10 -11.41
CA LEU A 113 20.24 -16.33 -11.78
C LEU A 113 21.45 -16.72 -10.94
N SER A 114 22.63 -16.80 -11.57
CA SER A 114 23.93 -16.86 -10.89
C SER A 114 24.31 -15.47 -10.36
N ALA A 115 23.61 -15.02 -9.32
CA ALA A 115 23.79 -13.73 -8.66
C ALA A 115 23.72 -13.91 -7.15
N SER A 116 24.27 -12.96 -6.38
CA SER A 116 24.19 -13.03 -4.92
C SER A 116 22.74 -12.89 -4.43
N ASP A 117 22.41 -13.48 -3.28
CA ASP A 117 21.06 -13.41 -2.71
C ASP A 117 20.60 -11.97 -2.53
N GLN A 118 21.51 -11.08 -2.12
CA GLN A 118 21.20 -9.67 -1.98
C GLN A 118 20.80 -9.03 -3.32
N GLN A 119 21.48 -9.38 -4.41
CA GLN A 119 21.13 -8.92 -5.75
C GLN A 119 19.78 -9.47 -6.19
N LYS A 120 19.51 -10.76 -5.96
CA LYS A 120 18.20 -11.38 -6.25
C LYS A 120 17.06 -10.68 -5.52
N GLU A 121 17.21 -10.46 -4.22
CA GLU A 121 16.20 -9.77 -3.40
C GLU A 121 16.01 -8.31 -3.83
N ASN A 122 17.07 -7.61 -4.25
CA ASN A 122 16.96 -6.27 -4.82
C ASN A 122 16.13 -6.27 -6.11
N GLN A 123 16.37 -7.21 -7.01
CA GLN A 123 15.67 -7.30 -8.30
C GLN A 123 14.19 -7.64 -8.09
N LYS A 124 13.87 -8.61 -7.23
CA LYS A 124 12.48 -8.94 -6.86
C LYS A 124 11.74 -7.72 -6.32
N LEU A 125 12.39 -6.97 -5.41
CA LEU A 125 11.80 -5.77 -4.82
C LEU A 125 11.50 -4.70 -5.88
N GLN A 126 12.33 -4.55 -6.91
CA GLN A 126 12.06 -3.62 -8.02
C GLN A 126 10.81 -4.02 -8.80
N LEU A 127 10.60 -5.31 -9.06
CA LEU A 127 9.40 -5.79 -9.75
C LEU A 127 8.12 -5.52 -8.93
N TYR A 128 8.17 -5.73 -7.61
CA TYR A 128 7.06 -5.35 -6.73
C TYR A 128 6.82 -3.83 -6.71
N ARG A 129 7.87 -3.01 -6.74
CA ARG A 129 7.73 -1.54 -6.81
C ARG A 129 7.06 -1.08 -8.11
N ILE A 130 7.32 -1.74 -9.23
CA ILE A 130 6.63 -1.48 -10.50
C ILE A 130 5.12 -1.72 -10.34
N LYS A 131 4.74 -2.89 -9.82
CA LYS A 131 3.34 -3.24 -9.54
C LYS A 131 2.65 -2.20 -8.65
N GLN A 132 3.27 -1.89 -7.51
CA GLN A 132 2.75 -0.92 -6.54
C GLN A 132 2.58 0.49 -7.13
N SER A 133 3.51 0.95 -7.96
CA SER A 133 3.40 2.26 -8.62
C SER A 133 2.28 2.28 -9.66
N ILE A 134 2.14 1.22 -10.46
CA ILE A 134 1.03 1.10 -11.43
C ILE A 134 -0.32 1.10 -10.69
N GLU A 135 -0.48 0.25 -9.67
CA GLU A 135 -1.73 0.16 -8.90
C GLU A 135 -2.12 1.51 -8.30
N ARG A 136 -1.19 2.18 -7.62
CA ARG A 136 -1.42 3.48 -6.98
C ARG A 136 -1.86 4.59 -7.94
N ASN A 137 -1.40 4.54 -9.19
CA ASN A 137 -1.64 5.61 -10.16
C ASN A 137 -2.75 5.27 -11.16
N SER A 138 -3.09 3.99 -11.32
CA SER A 138 -4.21 3.54 -12.15
C SER A 138 -5.57 4.07 -11.66
N SER A 139 -5.71 4.30 -10.35
CA SER A 139 -6.91 4.77 -9.67
C SER A 139 -7.18 6.28 -9.81
N ARG A 140 -6.21 7.08 -10.26
CA ARG A 140 -6.30 8.56 -10.22
C ARG A 140 -7.17 9.20 -11.31
N LYS A 141 -7.55 8.46 -12.36
CA LYS A 141 -8.15 9.06 -13.57
C LYS A 141 -9.66 9.31 -13.51
N THR A 142 -10.39 8.84 -12.50
CA THR A 142 -11.84 9.07 -12.37
C THR A 142 -12.16 9.79 -11.06
N LEU A 143 -11.88 11.10 -11.02
CA LEU A 143 -12.18 11.93 -9.85
C LEU A 143 -13.61 12.46 -9.98
N TYR A 144 -14.42 12.29 -8.93
CA TYR A 144 -15.59 13.14 -8.78
C TYR A 144 -15.10 14.57 -8.57
N SER A 145 -15.44 15.47 -9.48
CA SER A 145 -15.11 16.88 -9.34
C SER A 145 -16.21 17.65 -8.62
N ASN A 146 -17.42 17.11 -8.56
CA ASN A 146 -18.54 17.75 -7.87
C ASN A 146 -19.60 16.74 -7.45
N THR A 147 -20.42 17.15 -6.49
CA THR A 147 -21.47 16.30 -5.91
C THR A 147 -22.64 16.02 -6.85
N LYS A 148 -22.83 16.79 -7.93
CA LYS A 148 -23.88 16.53 -8.93
C LYS A 148 -23.62 15.26 -9.74
N GLN A 149 -22.40 14.74 -9.71
CA GLN A 149 -22.03 13.47 -10.33
C GLN A 149 -22.32 12.25 -9.46
N LEU A 150 -22.74 12.43 -8.20
CA LEU A 150 -23.02 11.32 -7.29
C LEU A 150 -24.31 10.62 -7.70
N THR A 151 -24.27 9.29 -7.73
CA THR A 151 -25.40 8.44 -8.08
C THR A 151 -26.13 7.97 -6.83
N ALA A 152 -27.44 7.82 -6.91
CA ALA A 152 -28.24 7.24 -5.83
C ALA A 152 -27.69 5.86 -5.39
N GLY A 153 -27.90 5.53 -4.12
CA GLY A 153 -27.53 4.24 -3.53
C GLY A 153 -26.19 4.22 -2.79
N ILE A 154 -25.34 5.24 -2.96
CA ILE A 154 -24.02 5.33 -2.30
C ILE A 154 -24.21 5.47 -0.77
N GLN A 155 -23.46 4.67 -0.01
CA GLN A 155 -23.41 4.77 1.45
C GLN A 155 -22.55 5.97 1.86
N LEU A 156 -23.08 6.79 2.76
CA LEU A 156 -22.49 8.02 3.26
C LEU A 156 -22.21 7.90 4.76
N VAL A 157 -21.08 8.45 5.21
CA VAL A 157 -20.78 8.67 6.62
C VAL A 157 -20.82 10.17 6.86
N LEU A 158 -21.79 10.61 7.66
CA LEU A 158 -21.98 12.01 8.03
C LEU A 158 -21.28 12.28 9.36
N THR A 159 -20.50 13.36 9.43
CA THR A 159 -19.75 13.78 10.61
C THR A 159 -20.05 15.27 10.86
N PRO A 160 -20.90 15.63 11.84
CA PRO A 160 -21.14 17.02 12.19
C PRO A 160 -19.94 17.62 12.94
N GLU A 161 -19.89 18.94 13.06
CA GLU A 161 -18.77 19.66 13.71
C GLU A 161 -18.58 19.29 15.18
N HIS A 162 -19.67 18.98 15.88
CA HIS A 162 -19.64 18.57 17.30
C HIS A 162 -19.21 17.10 17.51
N GLY A 163 -18.79 16.40 16.44
CA GLY A 163 -18.31 15.03 16.50
C GLY A 163 -19.40 13.97 16.27
N GLY A 164 -18.99 12.70 16.35
CA GLY A 164 -19.84 11.56 16.00
C GLY A 164 -19.75 11.17 14.52
N ARG A 165 -20.14 9.94 14.20
CA ARG A 165 -20.15 9.40 12.83
C ARG A 165 -21.46 8.66 12.61
N PHE A 166 -22.23 9.11 11.63
CA PHE A 166 -23.58 8.64 11.41
C PHE A 166 -23.71 8.05 10.02
N GLN A 167 -24.27 6.84 9.92
CA GLN A 167 -24.49 6.18 8.64
C GLN A 167 -25.71 6.78 7.95
N SER A 168 -25.61 6.99 6.65
CA SER A 168 -26.67 7.50 5.79
C SER A 168 -26.49 6.91 4.39
N LYS A 169 -27.48 7.10 3.52
CA LYS A 169 -27.44 6.64 2.13
C LYS A 169 -27.93 7.76 1.23
N LEU A 170 -27.24 8.00 0.11
CA LEU A 170 -27.72 8.93 -0.89
C LEU A 170 -28.98 8.35 -1.55
N LEU A 171 -30.14 8.98 -1.30
CA LEU A 171 -31.42 8.55 -1.85
C LEU A 171 -31.55 8.99 -3.31
N THR A 172 -31.26 10.26 -3.56
CA THR A 172 -31.26 10.83 -4.91
C THR A 172 -30.42 12.10 -4.98
N ASN A 173 -30.04 12.46 -6.20
CA ASN A 173 -29.34 13.69 -6.52
C ASN A 173 -30.33 14.65 -7.19
N LEU A 174 -30.79 15.67 -6.48
CA LEU A 174 -31.72 16.66 -7.00
C LEU A 174 -30.94 17.83 -7.62
N LYS A 175 -31.57 18.60 -8.52
CA LYS A 175 -30.92 19.74 -9.17
C LYS A 175 -30.35 20.76 -8.17
N GLY A 176 -31.03 20.97 -7.03
CA GLY A 176 -30.68 21.95 -6.01
C GLY A 176 -30.04 21.38 -4.74
N SER A 177 -30.11 20.08 -4.50
CA SER A 177 -29.62 19.46 -3.27
C SER A 177 -29.37 17.96 -3.42
N LEU A 178 -28.51 17.42 -2.55
CA LEU A 178 -28.40 15.98 -2.36
C LEU A 178 -29.42 15.56 -1.30
N ALA A 179 -30.24 14.57 -1.61
CA ALA A 179 -31.15 13.98 -0.63
C ALA A 179 -30.54 12.69 -0.08
N ALA A 180 -30.22 12.68 1.21
CA ALA A 180 -29.68 11.53 1.92
C ALA A 180 -30.70 11.04 2.96
N SER A 181 -30.66 9.76 3.35
CA SER A 181 -31.51 9.28 4.44
C SER A 181 -31.12 9.93 5.77
N VAL A 182 -32.12 10.25 6.60
CA VAL A 182 -31.87 10.75 7.95
C VAL A 182 -31.24 9.61 8.78
N PRO A 183 -30.07 9.80 9.41
CA PRO A 183 -29.46 8.78 10.25
C PRO A 183 -30.33 8.43 11.45
N LEU A 184 -30.17 7.20 11.95
CA LEU A 184 -30.85 6.72 13.15
C LEU A 184 -29.86 6.56 14.31
N ASP A 185 -30.33 6.75 15.54
CA ASP A 185 -29.59 6.40 16.77
C ASP A 185 -29.65 4.90 17.07
N ALA A 186 -29.12 4.48 18.23
CA ALA A 186 -29.09 3.06 18.61
C ALA A 186 -30.49 2.51 18.91
N GLU A 187 -31.39 3.40 19.30
CA GLU A 187 -32.79 3.15 19.65
C GLU A 187 -33.72 3.23 18.43
N GLY A 188 -33.20 3.66 17.27
CA GLY A 188 -33.93 3.75 16.00
C GLY A 188 -34.61 5.10 15.76
N HIS A 189 -34.40 6.11 16.60
CA HIS A 189 -34.93 7.46 16.39
C HIS A 189 -34.10 8.24 15.39
N GLN A 190 -34.77 9.14 14.67
CA GLN A 190 -34.13 10.00 13.69
C GLN A 190 -33.25 11.07 14.35
N ILE A 191 -31.99 11.11 13.93
CA ILE A 191 -31.04 12.13 14.36
C ILE A 191 -31.19 13.33 13.44
N ARG A 192 -31.77 14.41 13.98
CA ARG A 192 -31.99 15.67 13.27
C ARG A 192 -31.10 16.77 13.84
N TRP A 193 -30.29 17.35 12.96
CA TRP A 193 -29.50 18.55 13.22
C TRP A 193 -30.20 19.82 12.73
N LYS A 194 -29.76 20.97 13.25
CA LYS A 194 -30.26 22.29 12.84
C LYS A 194 -29.93 22.57 11.37
N ARG A 195 -30.76 23.41 10.74
CA ARG A 195 -30.45 23.94 9.40
C ARG A 195 -29.12 24.68 9.45
N TRP A 196 -28.36 24.62 8.35
CA TRP A 196 -27.04 25.21 8.19
C TRP A 196 -25.91 24.56 8.99
N THR A 197 -26.18 23.53 9.79
CA THR A 197 -25.13 22.72 10.41
C THR A 197 -24.22 22.17 9.32
N LYS A 198 -22.91 22.37 9.50
CA LYS A 198 -21.89 21.88 8.58
C LYS A 198 -21.64 20.40 8.83
N LEU A 199 -21.55 19.64 7.75
CA LEU A 199 -21.29 18.21 7.77
C LEU A 199 -20.07 17.90 6.91
N ASN A 200 -19.16 17.09 7.45
CA ASN A 200 -18.18 16.38 6.66
C ASN A 200 -18.80 15.05 6.21
N VAL A 201 -18.87 14.86 4.90
CA VAL A 201 -19.44 13.66 4.28
C VAL A 201 -18.31 12.85 3.69
N PHE A 202 -18.27 11.58 4.07
CA PHE A 202 -17.30 10.62 3.55
C PHE A 202 -18.02 9.45 2.90
N PHE A 203 -17.54 8.99 1.74
CA PHE A 203 -18.11 7.83 1.05
C PHE A 203 -17.03 7.03 0.32
N TRP A 204 -17.31 5.75 0.12
CA TRP A 204 -16.48 4.85 -0.69
C TRP A 204 -17.15 4.59 -2.03
N ARG A 205 -16.37 4.51 -3.11
CA ARG A 205 -16.79 3.87 -4.35
C ARG A 205 -16.65 2.35 -4.25
N SER A 206 -17.36 1.65 -5.14
CA SER A 206 -17.22 0.19 -5.33
C SER A 206 -15.78 -0.26 -5.60
N ASN A 207 -14.96 0.60 -6.21
CA ASN A 207 -13.54 0.35 -6.46
C ASN A 207 -12.62 0.63 -5.25
N GLY A 208 -13.17 0.87 -4.05
CA GLY A 208 -12.42 1.09 -2.81
C GLY A 208 -11.80 2.48 -2.67
N GLN A 209 -12.15 3.43 -3.55
CA GLN A 209 -11.69 4.81 -3.46
C GLN A 209 -12.57 5.60 -2.50
N GLY A 210 -11.95 6.22 -1.50
CA GLY A 210 -12.64 7.08 -0.55
C GLY A 210 -12.68 8.52 -1.07
N TYR A 211 -13.78 9.21 -0.83
CA TYR A 211 -13.93 10.63 -1.10
C TYR A 211 -14.48 11.32 0.15
N PHE A 212 -14.08 12.56 0.34
CA PHE A 212 -14.64 13.42 1.35
C PHE A 212 -15.03 14.76 0.75
N PHE A 213 -16.11 15.34 1.25
CA PHE A 213 -16.47 16.72 0.97
C PHE A 213 -17.18 17.32 2.17
N THR A 214 -17.19 18.64 2.22
CA THR A 214 -17.89 19.40 3.25
C THR A 214 -19.14 20.02 2.65
N THR A 215 -20.26 19.91 3.36
CA THR A 215 -21.55 20.50 2.98
C THR A 215 -22.26 21.11 4.19
N LYS A 216 -23.42 21.72 3.96
CA LYS A 216 -24.32 22.22 4.99
C LYS A 216 -25.70 21.62 4.77
N ILE A 217 -26.42 21.45 5.86
CA ILE A 217 -27.82 21.01 5.83
C ILE A 217 -28.68 22.16 5.31
N SER A 218 -29.36 21.96 4.18
CA SER A 218 -30.35 22.92 3.66
C SER A 218 -31.71 22.74 4.33
N GLY A 219 -32.04 21.54 4.78
CA GLY A 219 -33.27 21.24 5.50
C GLY A 219 -33.61 19.76 5.48
N TYR A 220 -34.88 19.47 5.68
CA TYR A 220 -35.46 18.13 5.60
C TYR A 220 -36.60 18.13 4.59
N GLY A 221 -36.84 17.00 3.97
CA GLY A 221 -37.97 16.80 3.06
C GLY A 221 -38.36 15.34 3.00
N LYS A 222 -39.21 14.99 2.04
CA LYS A 222 -39.55 13.60 1.74
C LYS A 222 -39.11 13.23 0.33
N VAL A 223 -38.54 12.04 0.17
CA VAL A 223 -38.20 11.45 -1.12
C VAL A 223 -38.76 10.04 -1.16
N ARG A 224 -39.69 9.77 -2.09
CA ARG A 224 -40.37 8.47 -2.23
C ARG A 224 -40.92 7.97 -0.87
N SER A 225 -41.63 8.86 -0.16
CA SER A 225 -42.22 8.63 1.16
C SER A 225 -41.25 8.41 2.33
N ALA A 226 -39.93 8.43 2.11
CA ALA A 226 -38.93 8.39 3.17
C ALA A 226 -38.48 9.80 3.58
N ASP A 227 -38.24 10.01 4.87
CA ASP A 227 -37.64 11.25 5.37
C ASP A 227 -36.21 11.40 4.84
N ALA A 228 -35.94 12.57 4.29
CA ALA A 228 -34.69 12.91 3.63
C ALA A 228 -34.04 14.13 4.27
N LEU A 229 -32.75 14.00 4.58
CA LEU A 229 -31.84 15.07 4.90
C LEU A 229 -31.37 15.72 3.58
N LEU A 230 -31.63 17.02 3.42
CA LEU A 230 -31.22 17.78 2.25
C LEU A 230 -29.88 18.46 2.52
N LEU A 231 -28.91 18.21 1.64
CA LEU A 231 -27.55 18.73 1.72
C LEU A 231 -27.25 19.62 0.52
N ASN A 232 -26.51 20.70 0.76
CA ASN A 232 -26.07 21.56 -0.34
C ASN A 232 -25.07 20.85 -1.26
N HIS A 233 -25.12 21.20 -2.55
CA HIS A 233 -24.07 20.81 -3.47
C HIS A 233 -22.75 21.51 -3.13
N THR A 234 -21.67 20.81 -3.47
CA THR A 234 -20.31 21.35 -3.50
C THR A 234 -19.55 20.84 -4.72
N SER A 235 -18.63 21.67 -5.22
CA SER A 235 -17.59 21.37 -6.21
C SER A 235 -16.25 21.03 -5.56
N SER A 236 -16.16 21.08 -4.23
CA SER A 236 -14.94 20.77 -3.48
C SER A 236 -15.01 19.34 -2.96
N ILE A 237 -14.93 18.36 -3.87
CA ILE A 237 -14.75 16.96 -3.50
C ILE A 237 -13.26 16.63 -3.52
N THR A 238 -12.78 16.14 -2.38
CA THR A 238 -11.40 15.71 -2.25
C THR A 238 -11.37 14.19 -2.16
N GLN A 239 -10.46 13.58 -2.91
CA GLN A 239 -10.20 12.16 -2.76
C GLN A 239 -9.55 11.92 -1.39
N ALA A 240 -10.17 11.10 -0.56
CA ALA A 240 -9.56 10.71 0.70
C ALA A 240 -8.27 9.95 0.42
N GLN A 241 -7.27 10.14 1.30
CA GLN A 241 -5.94 9.58 1.11
C GLN A 241 -6.03 8.07 0.85
N GLN A 242 -5.75 7.68 -0.40
CA GLN A 242 -5.69 6.27 -0.77
C GLN A 242 -4.47 5.64 -0.10
N ARG A 243 -4.63 4.39 0.33
CA ARG A 243 -3.51 3.60 0.86
C ARG A 243 -2.44 3.48 -0.22
N LYS A 244 -1.18 3.76 0.15
CA LYS A 244 -0.04 3.66 -0.76
C LYS A 244 0.23 2.22 -1.23
N TYR A 245 -0.10 1.24 -0.38
CA TYR A 245 0.16 -0.18 -0.61
C TYR A 245 -1.11 -0.99 -0.39
N ARG A 246 -1.28 -2.03 -1.21
CA ARG A 246 -2.34 -3.03 -1.06
C ARG A 246 -2.18 -3.76 0.29
N ARG A 247 -3.30 -3.99 0.98
CA ARG A 247 -3.37 -4.80 2.19
C ARG A 247 -4.01 -6.14 1.90
N ARG A 248 -3.57 -7.18 2.60
CA ARG A 248 -4.19 -8.50 2.59
C ARG A 248 -4.45 -8.95 4.02
N SER A 249 -5.62 -9.55 4.27
CA SER A 249 -5.94 -10.19 5.56
C SER A 249 -5.05 -11.41 5.76
N ILE A 250 -4.67 -11.70 7.01
CA ILE A 250 -3.81 -12.86 7.34
C ILE A 250 -4.25 -13.59 8.61
N GLU A 251 -4.82 -12.90 9.60
CA GLU A 251 -5.37 -13.50 10.83
C GLU A 251 -4.47 -14.57 11.48
N ARG A 252 -3.19 -14.24 11.69
CA ARG A 252 -2.19 -15.16 12.26
C ARG A 252 -1.68 -14.72 13.63
N PRO A 253 -1.23 -15.65 14.49
CA PRO A 253 -0.49 -15.31 15.70
C PRO A 253 0.75 -14.48 15.38
N ALA A 254 1.02 -13.48 16.21
CA ALA A 254 2.19 -12.63 16.15
C ALA A 254 2.66 -12.33 17.58
N TYR A 255 3.96 -12.05 17.72
CA TYR A 255 4.54 -11.55 18.96
C TYR A 255 5.10 -10.16 18.72
N PHE A 256 4.83 -9.23 19.63
CA PHE A 256 5.48 -7.92 19.60
C PHE A 256 6.24 -7.63 20.88
N PHE A 257 7.28 -6.81 20.74
CA PHE A 257 8.22 -6.44 21.79
C PHE A 257 8.39 -4.93 21.76
N PRO A 258 8.15 -4.20 22.86
CA PRO A 258 8.45 -2.77 22.94
C PRO A 258 9.92 -2.49 22.65
N VAL A 259 10.23 -1.36 22.03
CA VAL A 259 11.59 -0.93 21.74
C VAL A 259 11.82 0.43 22.38
N ARG A 260 12.79 0.51 23.28
CA ARG A 260 13.24 1.76 23.89
C ARG A 260 14.50 2.27 23.23
N ILE A 261 14.59 3.58 23.07
CA ILE A 261 15.82 4.24 22.64
C ILE A 261 16.50 4.75 23.90
N MET A 262 17.65 4.19 24.23
CA MET A 262 18.51 4.68 25.29
C MET A 262 19.63 5.51 24.68
N THR A 263 19.94 6.62 25.32
CA THR A 263 21.07 7.47 24.95
C THR A 263 22.24 7.06 25.83
N GLU A 264 23.27 6.47 25.24
CA GLU A 264 24.52 6.11 25.94
C GLU A 264 25.56 7.21 25.70
N GLY A 265 26.12 7.76 26.77
CA GLY A 265 27.12 8.83 26.74
C GLY A 265 26.60 10.20 27.21
N ILE A 266 27.52 11.14 27.44
CA ILE A 266 27.25 12.50 27.93
C ILE A 266 27.74 13.50 26.89
N GLY A 267 26.97 14.56 26.59
CA GLY A 267 27.39 15.63 25.68
C GLY A 267 27.20 15.32 24.18
N LYS A 268 28.10 15.85 23.34
CA LYS A 268 27.99 15.79 21.86
C LYS A 268 28.18 14.38 21.27
N ASP A 269 28.80 13.46 22.03
CA ASP A 269 29.09 12.08 21.60
C ASP A 269 28.03 11.05 22.01
N ALA A 270 26.87 11.52 22.49
CA ALA A 270 25.80 10.66 22.97
C ALA A 270 25.21 9.78 21.83
N LYS A 271 25.40 8.46 21.93
CA LYS A 271 24.93 7.48 20.93
C LYS A 271 23.56 6.95 21.32
N LYS A 272 22.58 7.12 20.44
CA LYS A 272 21.24 6.52 20.58
C LYS A 272 21.28 5.05 20.19
N ARG A 273 20.98 4.15 21.12
CA ARG A 273 20.85 2.70 20.89
C ARG A 273 19.41 2.24 21.14
N ALA A 274 18.92 1.36 20.28
CA ALA A 274 17.61 0.76 20.42
C ALA A 274 17.73 -0.58 21.16
N TYR A 275 17.01 -0.71 22.27
CA TYR A 275 16.91 -1.92 23.07
C TYR A 275 15.50 -2.51 22.94
N VAL A 276 15.41 -3.81 22.65
CA VAL A 276 14.14 -4.53 22.59
C VAL A 276 13.83 -5.04 24.00
N GLU A 277 12.72 -4.59 24.57
CA GLU A 277 12.32 -4.97 25.93
C GLU A 277 11.77 -6.40 25.97
N GLY A 278 12.35 -7.22 26.85
CA GLY A 278 11.78 -8.47 27.33
C GLY A 278 12.25 -9.74 26.61
N ASN A 279 12.43 -10.80 27.39
CA ASN A 279 12.72 -12.15 26.91
C ASN A 279 11.47 -12.90 26.38
N ARG A 280 10.26 -12.39 26.64
CA ARG A 280 8.98 -12.99 26.20
C ARG A 280 8.11 -11.95 25.51
N GLY A 281 7.87 -12.13 24.22
CA GLY A 281 7.04 -11.24 23.42
C GLY A 281 5.58 -11.25 23.86
N THR A 282 4.88 -10.14 23.67
CA THR A 282 3.44 -10.07 23.93
C THR A 282 2.69 -10.71 22.77
N LEU A 283 1.85 -11.72 23.07
CA LEU A 283 1.01 -12.38 22.08
C LEU A 283 -0.03 -11.39 21.51
N ALA A 284 -0.20 -11.46 20.20
CA ALA A 284 -1.15 -10.69 19.42
C ALA A 284 -1.64 -11.50 18.21
N THR A 285 -2.66 -10.99 17.54
CA THR A 285 -3.15 -11.53 16.26
C THR A 285 -2.93 -10.50 15.16
N MET A 286 -2.13 -10.82 14.16
CA MET A 286 -1.98 -10.01 12.97
C MET A 286 -3.25 -10.10 12.11
N LEU A 287 -3.92 -8.96 11.92
CA LEU A 287 -5.17 -8.89 11.17
C LEU A 287 -4.90 -8.70 9.67
N ASP A 288 -4.09 -7.70 9.33
CA ASP A 288 -3.75 -7.36 7.95
C ASP A 288 -2.28 -6.99 7.80
N ILE A 289 -1.77 -7.11 6.57
CA ILE A 289 -0.40 -6.71 6.22
C ILE A 289 -0.33 -6.04 4.85
N SER A 290 0.60 -5.10 4.72
CA SER A 290 1.00 -4.43 3.48
C SER A 290 2.51 -4.27 3.42
N SER A 291 3.03 -3.82 2.29
CA SER A 291 4.45 -3.48 2.13
C SER A 291 4.91 -2.28 2.98
N GLY A 292 4.00 -1.55 3.61
CA GLY A 292 4.33 -0.38 4.44
C GLY A 292 3.96 -0.50 5.92
N GLY A 293 3.34 -1.60 6.33
CA GLY A 293 2.80 -1.72 7.68
C GLY A 293 1.76 -2.83 7.81
N CYS A 294 1.30 -3.05 9.04
CA CYS A 294 0.32 -4.07 9.39
C CYS A 294 -0.66 -3.53 10.44
N SER A 295 -1.65 -4.34 10.78
CA SER A 295 -2.51 -4.10 11.94
C SER A 295 -2.53 -5.34 12.81
N ILE A 296 -2.39 -5.17 14.13
CA ILE A 296 -2.41 -6.28 15.09
C ILE A 296 -3.45 -6.02 16.18
N ARG A 297 -4.12 -7.08 16.62
CA ARG A 297 -5.05 -7.08 17.76
C ARG A 297 -4.35 -7.65 18.98
N THR A 298 -4.50 -7.00 20.12
CA THR A 298 -3.93 -7.47 21.39
C THR A 298 -4.79 -7.03 22.57
N SER A 299 -4.70 -7.78 23.68
CA SER A 299 -5.30 -7.40 24.96
C SER A 299 -4.56 -6.24 25.64
N ARG A 300 -3.28 -6.03 25.32
CA ARG A 300 -2.42 -4.97 25.91
C ARG A 300 -1.89 -4.03 24.82
N PRO A 301 -2.74 -3.16 24.25
CA PRO A 301 -2.30 -2.27 23.18
C PRO A 301 -1.37 -1.18 23.70
N LEU A 302 -0.37 -0.85 22.90
CA LEU A 302 0.54 0.27 23.12
C LEU A 302 -0.03 1.58 22.55
N SER A 303 0.59 2.69 22.94
CA SER A 303 0.15 4.03 22.58
C SER A 303 0.69 4.45 21.21
N LYS A 304 0.02 5.43 20.60
CA LYS A 304 0.52 6.07 19.37
C LYS A 304 1.90 6.66 19.66
N GLY A 305 2.87 6.34 18.81
CA GLY A 305 4.24 6.81 18.94
C GLY A 305 5.23 5.71 19.31
N ASP A 306 4.75 4.67 20.01
CA ASP A 306 5.60 3.61 20.54
C ASP A 306 6.29 2.83 19.43
N LEU A 307 7.55 2.47 19.67
CA LEU A 307 8.36 1.65 18.78
C LEU A 307 8.28 0.20 19.22
N ILE A 308 8.15 -0.69 18.26
CA ILE A 308 8.03 -2.13 18.51
C ILE A 308 8.82 -2.94 17.50
N LYS A 309 9.27 -4.12 17.92
CA LYS A 309 9.61 -5.23 17.05
C LYS A 309 8.41 -6.16 16.96
N VAL A 310 8.12 -6.70 15.79
CA VAL A 310 7.04 -7.67 15.58
C VAL A 310 7.60 -8.87 14.83
N ASP A 311 7.27 -10.06 15.33
CA ASP A 311 7.61 -11.35 14.77
C ASP A 311 6.33 -12.14 14.48
N PHE A 312 6.20 -12.70 13.28
CA PHE A 312 5.07 -13.53 12.88
C PHE A 312 5.46 -14.50 11.76
N GLU A 313 4.58 -15.44 11.44
CA GLU A 313 4.75 -16.36 10.31
C GLU A 313 3.66 -16.17 9.26
N THR A 314 4.03 -16.27 7.99
CA THR A 314 3.05 -16.33 6.88
C THR A 314 2.53 -17.75 6.67
N ASP A 315 1.50 -17.91 5.85
CA ASP A 315 0.96 -19.23 5.45
C ASP A 315 2.03 -20.18 4.87
N GLN A 316 3.12 -19.62 4.32
CA GLN A 316 4.26 -20.36 3.77
C GLN A 316 5.33 -20.68 4.83
N ARG A 317 4.99 -20.60 6.13
CA ARG A 317 5.90 -20.81 7.27
C ARG A 317 7.16 -19.94 7.24
N SER A 318 7.11 -18.83 6.51
CA SER A 318 8.23 -17.88 6.47
C SER A 318 8.17 -17.01 7.73
N LYS A 319 9.17 -17.15 8.59
CA LYS A 319 9.36 -16.26 9.75
C LYS A 319 9.70 -14.85 9.29
N ILE A 320 8.90 -13.89 9.68
CA ILE A 320 9.05 -12.49 9.34
C ILE A 320 9.20 -11.67 10.62
N SER A 321 10.28 -10.89 10.66
CA SER A 321 10.54 -9.92 11.70
C SER A 321 10.70 -8.52 11.11
N PHE A 322 10.12 -7.52 11.75
CA PHE A 322 10.29 -6.11 11.40
C PHE A 322 10.21 -5.21 12.63
N TYR A 323 10.77 -4.01 12.49
CA TYR A 323 10.57 -2.92 13.42
C TYR A 323 9.53 -1.95 12.88
N GLY A 324 8.70 -1.41 13.76
CA GLY A 324 7.65 -0.49 13.38
C GLY A 324 7.32 0.53 14.47
N LYS A 325 6.53 1.51 14.07
CA LYS A 325 5.97 2.55 14.94
C LYS A 325 4.46 2.42 14.99
N VAL A 326 3.88 2.48 16.18
CA VAL A 326 2.43 2.52 16.36
C VAL A 326 1.90 3.87 15.89
N MET A 327 1.12 3.86 14.81
CA MET A 327 0.57 5.08 14.20
C MET A 327 -0.78 5.47 14.79
N HIS A 328 -1.57 4.46 15.17
CA HIS A 328 -2.89 4.64 15.75
C HIS A 328 -3.30 3.39 16.52
N THR A 329 -4.01 3.58 17.63
CA THR A 329 -4.58 2.50 18.44
C THR A 329 -6.07 2.72 18.56
N ARG A 330 -6.86 1.74 18.11
CA ARG A 330 -8.32 1.72 18.26
C ARG A 330 -8.68 0.78 19.40
N LYS A 331 -9.45 1.26 20.38
CA LYS A 331 -10.02 0.40 21.43
C LYS A 331 -10.96 -0.64 20.81
N ALA A 332 -10.82 -1.90 21.21
CA ALA A 332 -11.71 -2.98 20.86
C ALA A 332 -12.55 -3.35 22.09
N ARG A 333 -13.86 -3.55 21.92
CA ARG A 333 -14.75 -4.04 22.98
C ARG A 333 -14.75 -5.59 22.96
N PRO A 334 -14.87 -6.28 24.11
CA PRO A 334 -14.94 -5.76 25.48
C PRO A 334 -13.58 -5.35 26.07
N PHE A 335 -12.46 -5.94 25.62
CA PHE A 335 -11.11 -5.62 26.09
C PHE A 335 -10.09 -5.55 24.94
N GLY A 336 -9.03 -4.77 25.15
CA GLY A 336 -7.89 -4.67 24.23
C GLY A 336 -8.03 -3.61 23.14
N GLY A 337 -7.28 -3.80 22.05
CA GLY A 337 -7.25 -2.85 20.96
C GLY A 337 -6.60 -3.38 19.69
N VAL A 338 -6.82 -2.64 18.60
CA VAL A 338 -6.15 -2.82 17.32
C VAL A 338 -5.12 -1.72 17.15
N MET A 339 -3.85 -2.11 17.06
CA MET A 339 -2.75 -1.22 16.73
C MET A 339 -2.50 -1.24 15.23
N HIS A 340 -2.42 -0.06 14.62
CA HIS A 340 -1.95 0.12 13.25
C HIS A 340 -0.49 0.54 13.27
N ILE A 341 0.35 -0.27 12.64
CA ILE A 341 1.81 -0.17 12.74
C ILE A 341 2.37 0.17 11.36
N MET A 342 3.26 1.17 11.30
CA MET A 342 4.05 1.49 10.12
C MET A 342 5.43 0.87 10.25
N PHE A 343 5.94 0.26 9.18
CA PHE A 343 7.31 -0.28 9.18
C PHE A 343 8.33 0.86 9.23
N THR A 344 9.27 0.76 10.17
CA THR A 344 10.43 1.65 10.27
C THR A 344 11.68 0.97 9.72
N ARG A 345 11.82 -0.35 9.94
CA ARG A 345 12.92 -1.15 9.39
C ARG A 345 12.47 -2.58 9.11
N ILE A 346 12.75 -3.06 7.91
CA ILE A 346 12.48 -4.44 7.48
C ILE A 346 13.56 -4.87 6.48
N SER A 347 13.97 -6.15 6.52
CA SER A 347 14.91 -6.68 5.53
C SER A 347 14.23 -6.79 4.16
N LYS A 348 15.01 -6.70 3.08
CA LYS A 348 14.48 -6.82 1.71
C LYS A 348 13.84 -8.19 1.47
N ARG A 349 14.46 -9.25 2.00
CA ARG A 349 13.92 -10.62 2.00
C ARG A 349 12.54 -10.69 2.66
N ASN A 350 12.41 -10.17 3.88
CA ASN A 350 11.13 -10.14 4.60
C ASN A 350 10.08 -9.31 3.85
N LEU A 351 10.47 -8.18 3.28
CA LEU A 351 9.58 -7.35 2.48
C LEU A 351 9.12 -8.05 1.20
N ASN A 352 10.00 -8.80 0.54
CA ASN A 352 9.65 -9.60 -0.63
C ASN A 352 8.74 -10.77 -0.27
N ASN A 353 8.94 -11.42 0.88
CA ASN A 353 8.03 -12.46 1.40
C ASN A 353 6.63 -11.88 1.65
N ILE A 354 6.54 -10.68 2.25
CA ILE A 354 5.27 -9.96 2.43
C ILE A 354 4.62 -9.66 1.07
N ASN A 355 5.40 -9.17 0.10
CA ASN A 355 4.85 -8.86 -1.23
C ASN A 355 4.39 -10.12 -1.97
N ALA A 356 5.14 -11.22 -1.89
CA ALA A 356 4.79 -12.51 -2.47
C ALA A 356 3.47 -13.03 -1.90
N TYR A 357 3.27 -12.86 -0.59
CA TYR A 357 2.00 -13.12 0.07
C TYR A 357 0.90 -12.18 -0.44
N ILE A 358 1.07 -10.85 -0.41
CA ILE A 358 0.02 -9.90 -0.83
C ILE A 358 -0.46 -10.15 -2.27
N TYR A 359 0.46 -10.46 -3.18
CA TYR A 359 0.18 -10.61 -4.61
C TYR A 359 -0.08 -12.05 -5.07
N ASN A 360 -0.05 -13.04 -4.18
CA ASN A 360 -0.14 -14.47 -4.55
C ASN A 360 0.89 -14.85 -5.61
N TYR A 361 2.14 -14.42 -5.46
CA TYR A 361 3.24 -14.78 -6.37
C TYR A 361 4.05 -15.98 -5.91
N SER A 362 3.61 -16.61 -4.83
CA SER A 362 4.16 -17.88 -4.37
C SER A 362 3.93 -18.94 -5.43
N THR A 363 4.98 -19.72 -5.69
CA THR A 363 4.89 -21.01 -6.35
C THR A 363 3.94 -21.89 -5.54
N SER A 364 2.85 -22.31 -6.17
CA SER A 364 2.21 -23.59 -5.83
C SER A 364 3.18 -24.72 -6.13
#